data_AF-A0A8S1LWR0-F1
#
_entry.id   AF-A0A8S1LWR0-F1
#
_cell.length_a   1.000
_cell.length_b   1.000
_cell.length_c   1.000
_cell.angle_alpha   90.00
_cell.angle_beta   90.00
_cell.angle_gamma   90.00
#
_symmetry.space_group_name_H-M   'P 1'
#
loop_
_entity.id
_entity.type
_entity.pdbx_description
1 polymer ?
#
loop_
_entity_poly.entity_id
_entity_poly.type
_entity_poly.pdbx_seq_one_letter_code
_entity_poly.pdbx_strand_id
1 'polypeptide(L)'
;MQNFLIVFIGCIIGVILIQVRSYKNKKSSLPSQRSSNKIRNNNKQLQQQNQQSQENGEQIQKRDFSQQSQNLTTQQNQLEYRMQSLDRKQAQINKNSEDSIQSNFKYRDDMQIQQRERRNLNSVLKTPVDGNQKKDSLISSNSFNQFKEPFTQQNLIHQPQVTNNNHLSASNYQIVQQKIFSLYDISCRSRKSDKIFLGSAIISKDFSYLSIDDQIKQQLKLFLKGYRQVRGDGNCYFTAIAFQYFEILLNKFNYLEFEEVINQIEMMDFLIQYDGYFLESKLQNLCAKRLVQLLKILRDNPSQLELMMANPKHEFYGLAIIFFRNLSQLLYLRQNSQIIGEYKPDLSNELLTWEFQCNDSEMINSSLAKYLNIIINVYLIDKKNIEVTQLKYGQQSKNEIHLIYIPGHYDIGIPI
;
A
#
# COMPACT_ATOMS: atom_id res chain seq x y z
N MET A 1 35.11 18.49 -20.12
CA MET A 1 33.81 18.94 -19.57
C MET A 1 33.57 20.43 -19.70
N GLN A 2 34.54 21.32 -19.42
CA GLN A 2 34.35 22.78 -19.53
C GLN A 2 33.95 23.27 -20.93
N ASN A 3 34.51 22.71 -22.00
CA ASN A 3 34.17 23.12 -23.38
C ASN A 3 32.73 22.78 -23.78
N PHE A 4 32.14 21.73 -23.20
CA PHE A 4 30.77 21.33 -23.51
C PHE A 4 29.75 22.27 -22.85
N LEU A 5 30.07 22.76 -21.66
CA LEU A 5 29.24 23.73 -20.93
C LEU A 5 29.19 25.08 -21.66
N ILE A 6 30.31 25.52 -22.22
CA ILE A 6 30.39 26.79 -22.98
C ILE A 6 29.54 26.71 -24.26
N VAL A 7 29.60 25.59 -24.98
CA VAL A 7 28.78 25.38 -26.19
C VAL A 7 27.28 25.33 -25.85
N PHE A 8 26.92 24.66 -24.75
CA PHE A 8 25.54 24.56 -24.30
C PHE A 8 24.96 25.91 -23.88
N ILE A 9 25.71 26.71 -23.11
CA ILE A 9 25.31 28.07 -22.72
C ILE A 9 25.18 28.97 -23.96
N GLY A 10 26.10 28.85 -24.93
CA GLY A 10 26.02 29.57 -26.20
C GLY A 10 24.74 29.27 -26.99
N CYS A 11 24.31 28.00 -27.02
CA CYS A 11 23.07 27.60 -27.69
C CYS A 11 21.82 28.18 -27.03
N ILE A 12 21.78 28.19 -25.69
CA ILE A 12 20.64 28.77 -24.93
C ILE A 12 20.53 30.28 -25.18
N ILE A 13 21.65 31.00 -25.14
CA ILE A 13 21.67 32.44 -25.41
C ILE A 13 21.20 32.72 -26.86
N GLY A 14 21.61 31.89 -27.83
CA GLY A 14 21.16 31.99 -29.21
C GLY A 14 19.63 31.87 -29.37
N VAL A 15 19.01 30.90 -28.69
CA VAL A 15 17.55 30.70 -28.73
C VAL A 15 16.80 31.89 -28.12
N ILE A 16 17.28 32.42 -26.99
CA ILE A 16 16.68 33.59 -26.33
C ILE A 16 16.76 34.82 -27.24
N LEU A 17 17.89 35.06 -27.91
CA LEU A 17 18.04 36.20 -28.81
C LEU A 17 17.12 36.11 -30.04
N ILE A 18 16.88 34.90 -30.57
CA ILE A 18 15.94 34.69 -31.68
C ILE A 18 14.50 35.00 -31.24
N GLN A 19 14.10 34.56 -30.04
CA GLN A 19 12.76 34.84 -29.52
C GLN A 19 12.53 36.34 -29.26
N VAL A 20 13.52 37.05 -28.69
CA VAL A 20 13.43 38.51 -28.48
C VAL A 20 13.33 39.27 -29.80
N ARG A 21 14.05 38.83 -30.84
CA ARG A 21 13.98 39.44 -32.18
C ARG A 21 12.64 39.21 -32.86
N SER A 22 12.06 38.02 -32.70
CA SER A 22 10.70 37.72 -33.19
C SER A 22 9.62 38.54 -32.50
N TYR A 23 9.82 38.90 -31.23
CA TYR A 23 8.87 39.72 -30.47
C TYR A 23 8.91 41.20 -30.89
N LYS A 24 10.10 41.73 -31.25
CA LYS A 24 10.24 43.12 -31.73
C LYS A 24 9.62 43.35 -33.12
N ASN A 25 9.63 42.35 -34.00
CA ASN A 25 9.09 42.51 -35.36
C ASN A 25 7.56 42.48 -35.45
N LYS A 26 6.84 42.14 -34.37
CA LYS A 26 5.37 42.11 -34.36
C LYS A 26 4.69 43.43 -34.00
N LYS A 27 5.44 44.51 -33.77
CA LYS A 27 4.89 45.78 -33.24
C LYS A 27 4.91 47.00 -34.18
N SER A 28 5.03 46.78 -35.49
CA SER A 28 5.06 47.87 -36.48
C SER A 28 4.15 47.58 -37.66
N SER A 29 2.86 47.84 -37.49
CA SER A 29 1.93 48.15 -38.58
C SER A 29 0.70 48.85 -38.01
N LEU A 30 0.72 50.19 -38.03
CA LEU A 30 -0.44 51.05 -37.78
C LEU A 30 -0.65 51.89 -39.05
N PRO A 31 -1.82 51.79 -39.73
CA PRO A 31 -2.14 52.66 -40.85
C PRO A 31 -2.64 54.02 -40.36
N SER A 32 -2.26 55.03 -41.13
CA SER A 32 -2.58 56.45 -40.97
C SER A 32 -4.06 56.78 -41.11
N GLN A 33 -4.44 57.84 -40.40
CA GLN A 33 -5.74 58.51 -40.34
C GLN A 33 -6.31 58.95 -41.70
N ARG A 34 -7.64 58.83 -41.86
CA ARG A 34 -8.58 59.94 -42.22
C ARG A 34 -10.04 59.44 -42.29
N SER A 35 -10.85 59.84 -41.31
CA SER A 35 -12.18 60.47 -41.53
C SER A 35 -12.87 60.62 -40.17
N SER A 36 -12.69 61.79 -39.58
CA SER A 36 -13.37 62.30 -38.40
C SER A 36 -14.84 62.54 -38.70
N ASN A 37 -15.73 61.87 -37.95
CA ASN A 37 -17.04 62.36 -37.46
C ASN A 37 -17.97 61.24 -36.97
N LYS A 38 -17.54 59.97 -37.01
CA LYS A 38 -18.30 58.82 -36.44
C LYS A 38 -17.83 58.35 -35.05
N ILE A 39 -16.83 59.01 -34.45
CA ILE A 39 -16.15 58.55 -33.23
C ILE A 39 -16.83 59.03 -31.93
N ARG A 40 -17.70 60.05 -31.99
CA ARG A 40 -18.31 60.61 -30.77
C ARG A 40 -19.46 59.77 -30.20
N ASN A 41 -20.12 58.92 -31.00
CA ASN A 41 -21.18 58.03 -30.54
C ASN A 41 -20.67 56.65 -30.09
N ASN A 42 -19.59 56.14 -30.71
CA ASN A 42 -19.02 54.85 -30.31
C ASN A 42 -18.30 54.91 -28.95
N ASN A 43 -17.73 56.06 -28.56
CA ASN A 43 -17.05 56.18 -27.26
C ASN A 43 -18.02 56.18 -26.06
N LYS A 44 -19.27 56.61 -26.22
CA LYS A 44 -20.29 56.49 -25.16
C LYS A 44 -20.77 55.05 -24.98
N GLN A 45 -20.88 54.30 -26.08
CA GLN A 45 -21.27 52.90 -26.04
C GLN A 45 -20.16 51.99 -25.49
N LEU A 46 -18.89 52.30 -25.80
CA LEU A 46 -17.73 51.60 -25.26
C LEU A 46 -17.50 51.88 -23.75
N GLN A 47 -17.80 53.11 -23.28
CA GLN A 47 -17.76 53.42 -21.84
C GLN A 47 -18.87 52.71 -21.04
N GLN A 48 -20.08 52.58 -21.60
CA GLN A 48 -21.14 51.80 -20.96
C GLN A 48 -20.84 50.30 -20.93
N GLN A 49 -20.26 49.72 -22.00
CA GLN A 49 -19.83 48.32 -22.01
C GLN A 49 -18.69 48.03 -21.02
N ASN A 50 -17.76 48.96 -20.83
CA ASN A 50 -16.67 48.78 -19.87
C ASN A 50 -17.14 48.91 -18.41
N GLN A 51 -18.12 49.77 -18.12
CA GLN A 51 -18.73 49.85 -16.78
C GLN A 51 -19.55 48.58 -16.46
N GLN A 52 -20.33 48.06 -17.40
CA GLN A 52 -21.05 46.78 -17.20
C GLN A 52 -20.11 45.58 -17.04
N SER A 53 -18.95 45.60 -17.70
CA SER A 53 -17.95 44.53 -17.57
C SER A 53 -17.20 44.57 -16.23
N GLN A 54 -16.99 45.77 -15.65
CA GLN A 54 -16.42 45.92 -14.31
C GLN A 54 -17.41 45.52 -13.21
N GLU A 55 -18.69 45.90 -13.32
CA GLU A 55 -19.73 45.50 -12.36
C GLU A 55 -19.98 43.97 -12.37
N ASN A 56 -19.95 43.34 -13.55
CA ASN A 56 -20.04 41.88 -13.66
C ASN A 56 -18.79 41.17 -13.08
N GLY A 57 -17.60 41.75 -13.25
CA GLY A 57 -16.36 41.21 -12.67
C GLY A 57 -16.38 41.21 -11.14
N GLU A 58 -16.84 42.29 -10.52
CA GLU A 58 -16.96 42.39 -9.06
C GLU A 58 -18.06 41.48 -8.48
N GLN A 59 -19.16 41.25 -9.22
CA GLN A 59 -20.19 40.29 -8.80
C GLN A 59 -19.73 38.83 -8.89
N ILE A 60 -18.92 38.47 -9.89
CA ILE A 60 -18.34 37.13 -10.02
C ILE A 60 -17.33 36.87 -8.89
N GLN A 61 -16.45 37.83 -8.59
CA GLN A 61 -15.52 37.71 -7.47
C GLN A 61 -16.21 37.56 -6.11
N LYS A 62 -17.32 38.28 -5.88
CA LYS A 62 -18.12 38.13 -4.65
C LYS A 62 -18.82 36.78 -4.55
N ARG A 63 -19.28 36.21 -5.67
CA ARG A 63 -19.88 34.86 -5.71
C ARG A 63 -18.83 33.78 -5.44
N ASP A 64 -17.66 33.86 -6.06
CA ASP A 64 -16.58 32.88 -5.86
C ASP A 64 -16.06 32.89 -4.41
N PHE A 65 -15.95 34.08 -3.80
CA PHE A 65 -15.56 34.20 -2.40
C PHE A 65 -16.62 33.64 -1.44
N SER A 66 -17.92 33.83 -1.74
CA SER A 66 -19.01 33.27 -0.94
C SER A 66 -19.08 31.74 -1.02
N GLN A 67 -18.82 31.15 -2.20
CA GLN A 67 -18.77 29.70 -2.39
C GLN A 67 -17.55 29.08 -1.70
N GLN A 68 -16.39 29.74 -1.75
CA GLN A 68 -15.21 29.29 -1.00
C GLN A 68 -15.46 29.31 0.51
N SER A 69 -16.09 30.37 1.03
CA SER A 69 -16.42 30.46 2.46
C SER A 69 -17.40 29.36 2.90
N GLN A 70 -18.41 29.03 2.08
CA GLN A 70 -19.34 27.94 2.39
C GLN A 70 -18.68 26.55 2.37
N ASN A 71 -17.73 26.33 1.46
CA ASN A 71 -16.96 25.09 1.41
C ASN A 71 -16.03 24.93 2.64
N LEU A 72 -15.41 26.01 3.10
CA LEU A 72 -14.59 26.03 4.32
C LEU A 72 -15.41 25.74 5.57
N THR A 73 -16.61 26.33 5.72
CA THR A 73 -17.50 26.03 6.84
C THR A 73 -17.99 24.58 6.80
N THR A 74 -18.27 24.03 5.62
CA THR A 74 -18.66 22.63 5.47
C THR A 74 -17.54 21.67 5.85
N GLN A 75 -16.29 21.97 5.47
CA GLN A 75 -15.12 21.17 5.89
C GLN A 75 -14.86 21.26 7.39
N GLN A 76 -15.03 22.43 8.01
CA GLN A 76 -14.91 22.59 9.46
C GLN A 76 -15.96 21.77 10.22
N ASN A 77 -17.21 21.80 9.78
CA ASN A 77 -18.29 21.01 10.38
C ASN A 77 -18.04 19.49 10.23
N GLN A 78 -17.48 19.05 9.11
CA GLN A 78 -17.09 17.64 8.91
C GLN A 78 -15.93 17.22 9.82
N LEU A 79 -14.94 18.09 10.03
CA LEU A 79 -13.83 17.85 10.97
C LEU A 79 -14.33 17.78 12.42
N GLU A 80 -15.23 18.67 12.81
CA GLU A 80 -15.80 18.70 14.16
C GLU A 80 -16.65 17.45 14.44
N TYR A 81 -17.47 17.02 13.48
CA TYR A 81 -18.21 15.75 13.57
C TYR A 81 -17.26 14.55 13.68
N ARG A 82 -16.14 14.57 12.94
CA ARG A 82 -15.12 13.51 13.00
C ARG A 82 -14.45 13.46 14.37
N MET A 83 -14.07 14.59 14.96
CA MET A 83 -13.51 14.62 16.31
C MET A 83 -14.49 14.08 17.36
N GLN A 84 -15.75 14.52 17.32
CA GLN A 84 -16.78 14.02 18.24
C GLN A 84 -17.03 12.51 18.09
N SER A 85 -16.91 11.97 16.87
CA SER A 85 -17.02 10.54 16.63
C SER A 85 -15.84 9.74 17.19
N LEU A 86 -14.64 10.31 17.18
CA LEU A 86 -13.43 9.72 17.75
C LEU A 86 -13.48 9.72 19.28
N ASP A 87 -13.93 10.81 19.89
CA ASP A 87 -14.11 10.90 21.35
C ASP A 87 -15.11 9.85 21.85
N ARG A 88 -16.22 9.65 21.12
CA ARG A 88 -17.21 8.59 21.43
C ARG A 88 -16.62 7.19 21.30
N LYS A 89 -15.79 6.94 20.28
CA LYS A 89 -15.09 5.66 20.12
C LYS A 89 -14.07 5.42 21.23
N GLN A 90 -13.31 6.45 21.62
CA GLN A 90 -12.34 6.35 22.72
C GLN A 90 -13.04 6.09 24.06
N ALA A 91 -14.17 6.75 24.32
CA ALA A 91 -14.98 6.49 25.50
C ALA A 91 -15.54 5.05 25.55
N GLN A 92 -15.93 4.49 24.39
CA GLN A 92 -16.37 3.09 24.28
C GLN A 92 -15.22 2.10 24.47
N ILE A 93 -14.02 2.41 23.96
CA ILE A 93 -12.82 1.58 24.15
C ILE A 93 -12.44 1.56 25.63
N ASN A 94 -12.44 2.71 26.31
CA ASN A 94 -12.13 2.78 27.74
C ASN A 94 -13.15 1.98 28.57
N LYS A 95 -14.45 2.08 28.24
CA LYS A 95 -15.51 1.30 28.91
C LYS A 95 -15.38 -0.21 28.69
N ASN A 96 -15.01 -0.64 27.49
CA ASN A 96 -14.78 -2.07 27.19
C ASN A 96 -13.45 -2.58 27.76
N SER A 97 -12.46 -1.71 27.97
CA SER A 97 -11.16 -2.08 28.54
C SER A 97 -11.28 -2.46 30.01
N GLU A 98 -12.11 -1.77 30.80
CA GLU A 98 -12.35 -2.09 32.22
C GLU A 98 -13.01 -3.47 32.40
N ASP A 99 -13.96 -3.83 31.53
CA ASP A 99 -14.62 -5.16 31.54
C ASP A 99 -13.70 -6.29 31.03
N SER A 100 -12.75 -5.97 30.14
CA SER A 100 -11.82 -6.95 29.56
C SER A 100 -10.60 -7.26 30.45
N ILE A 101 -10.19 -6.32 31.31
CA ILE A 101 -9.05 -6.53 32.23
C ILE A 101 -9.40 -7.56 33.31
N GLN A 102 -10.64 -7.56 33.83
CA GLN A 102 -11.07 -8.57 34.81
C GLN A 102 -11.21 -9.98 34.23
N SER A 103 -11.59 -10.11 32.95
CA SER A 103 -11.74 -11.42 32.30
C SER A 103 -10.40 -12.00 31.80
N ASN A 104 -9.45 -11.15 31.39
CA ASN A 104 -8.12 -11.59 30.97
C ASN A 104 -7.21 -12.04 32.12
N PHE A 105 -7.37 -11.49 33.34
CA PHE A 105 -6.62 -11.98 34.50
C PHE A 105 -7.00 -13.43 34.85
N LYS A 106 -8.30 -13.76 34.81
CA LYS A 106 -8.80 -15.10 35.12
C LYS A 106 -8.35 -16.15 34.08
N TYR A 107 -8.38 -15.80 32.79
CA TYR A 107 -7.95 -16.70 31.72
C TYR A 107 -6.43 -16.99 31.75
N ARG A 108 -5.62 -15.99 32.13
CA ARG A 108 -4.16 -16.14 32.21
C ARG A 108 -3.73 -17.02 33.39
N ASP A 109 -4.43 -16.92 34.51
CA ASP A 109 -4.20 -17.78 35.68
C ASP A 109 -4.62 -19.24 35.40
N ASP A 110 -5.76 -19.46 34.74
CA ASP A 110 -6.23 -20.80 34.37
C ASP A 110 -5.26 -21.50 33.37
N MET A 111 -4.68 -20.75 32.43
CA MET A 111 -3.67 -21.25 31.50
C MET A 111 -2.34 -21.60 32.19
N GLN A 112 -1.91 -20.80 33.18
CA GLN A 112 -0.71 -21.11 33.95
C GLN A 112 -0.90 -22.34 34.87
N ILE A 113 -2.09 -22.53 35.41
CA ILE A 113 -2.45 -23.73 36.20
C ILE A 113 -2.42 -24.98 35.31
N GLN A 114 -3.04 -24.96 34.13
CA GLN A 114 -2.98 -26.09 33.19
C GLN A 114 -1.55 -26.41 32.72
N GLN A 115 -0.69 -25.40 32.53
CA GLN A 115 0.70 -25.63 32.19
C GLN A 115 1.52 -26.23 33.35
N ARG A 116 1.22 -25.88 34.61
CA ARG A 116 1.84 -26.50 35.79
C ARG A 116 1.41 -27.95 35.99
N GLU A 117 0.13 -28.25 35.77
CA GLU A 117 -0.39 -29.63 35.84
C GLU A 117 0.23 -30.53 34.76
N ARG A 118 0.40 -30.02 33.53
CA ARG A 118 1.10 -30.77 32.45
C ARG A 118 2.58 -31.01 32.73
N ARG A 119 3.25 -30.09 33.45
CA ARG A 119 4.66 -30.29 33.87
C ARG A 119 4.78 -31.33 34.99
N ASN A 120 3.80 -31.40 35.89
CA ASN A 120 3.77 -32.38 36.98
C ASN A 120 3.39 -33.79 36.51
N LEU A 121 2.57 -33.94 35.45
CA LEU A 121 2.28 -35.24 34.85
C LEU A 121 3.48 -35.84 34.11
N ASN A 122 4.40 -35.02 33.60
CA ASN A 122 5.59 -35.47 32.89
C ASN A 122 6.82 -35.71 33.79
N SER A 123 6.75 -35.37 35.09
CA SER A 123 7.86 -35.60 36.04
C SER A 123 7.76 -36.94 36.80
N VAL A 124 6.68 -37.70 36.65
CA VAL A 124 6.50 -39.03 37.30
C VAL A 124 7.13 -40.18 36.50
N LEU A 125 7.60 -39.94 35.28
CA LEU A 125 8.30 -40.94 34.46
C LEU A 125 9.67 -40.40 34.04
N LYS A 126 10.66 -40.46 34.93
CA LYS A 126 12.09 -40.54 34.59
C LYS A 126 12.92 -40.86 35.83
N THR A 127 13.57 -42.03 35.79
CA THR A 127 14.65 -42.46 36.68
C THR A 127 15.87 -41.53 36.58
N PRO A 128 16.69 -41.41 37.64
CA PRO A 128 17.75 -40.40 37.71
C PRO A 128 19.02 -40.86 36.98
N VAL A 129 19.64 -39.94 36.24
CA VAL A 129 21.05 -39.99 35.88
C VAL A 129 21.64 -38.61 36.15
N ASP A 130 22.72 -38.62 36.92
CA ASP A 130 23.51 -37.48 37.38
C ASP A 130 24.08 -36.61 36.24
N GLY A 131 24.29 -35.32 36.55
CA GLY A 131 25.39 -34.57 35.95
C GLY A 131 25.14 -33.10 35.56
N ASN A 132 25.49 -32.20 36.48
CA ASN A 132 26.20 -30.92 36.28
C ASN A 132 25.67 -29.84 35.30
N GLN A 133 25.11 -28.79 35.93
CA GLN A 133 25.41 -27.35 35.77
C GLN A 133 26.07 -26.84 34.47
N LYS A 134 25.41 -25.87 33.80
CA LYS A 134 25.87 -24.46 33.72
C LYS A 134 24.85 -23.51 33.08
N LYS A 135 24.99 -22.25 33.49
CA LYS A 135 24.08 -21.09 33.42
C LYS A 135 23.92 -20.46 32.04
N ASP A 136 22.74 -19.84 31.89
CA ASP A 136 22.32 -18.92 30.84
C ASP A 136 23.23 -17.69 30.67
N SER A 137 23.31 -17.21 29.42
CA SER A 137 23.60 -15.81 29.12
C SER A 137 22.64 -15.33 28.04
N LEU A 138 21.88 -14.29 28.38
CA LEU A 138 20.99 -13.53 27.49
C LEU A 138 21.83 -12.87 26.39
N ILE A 139 21.42 -13.04 25.14
CA ILE A 139 21.91 -12.25 24.01
C ILE A 139 21.01 -11.02 23.88
N SER A 140 21.61 -9.85 24.13
CA SER A 140 21.05 -8.54 23.83
C SER A 140 21.22 -8.23 22.34
N SER A 141 20.12 -8.00 21.63
CA SER A 141 20.15 -7.55 20.22
C SER A 141 20.02 -6.03 20.15
N ASN A 142 21.16 -5.33 20.19
CA ASN A 142 21.29 -3.94 19.75
C ASN A 142 22.17 -3.92 18.51
N SER A 143 21.57 -3.93 17.31
CA SER A 143 22.25 -3.61 16.04
C SER A 143 21.24 -3.41 14.92
N PHE A 144 20.63 -2.23 14.83
CA PHE A 144 20.03 -1.74 13.58
C PHE A 144 20.24 -0.23 13.50
N ASN A 145 21.44 0.16 13.05
CA ASN A 145 21.79 1.52 12.67
C ASN A 145 22.55 1.45 11.35
N GLN A 146 21.82 1.41 10.23
CA GLN A 146 22.32 1.88 8.93
C GLN A 146 21.21 1.85 7.87
N PHE A 147 20.32 2.83 7.91
CA PHE A 147 19.61 3.27 6.71
C PHE A 147 19.58 4.80 6.74
N LYS A 148 20.50 5.42 6.02
CA LYS A 148 20.52 6.87 5.79
C LYS A 148 19.58 7.20 4.62
N GLU A 149 18.59 8.06 4.90
CA GLU A 149 18.06 9.20 4.11
C GLU A 149 17.68 9.01 2.60
N PRO A 150 16.79 9.85 2.04
CA PRO A 150 15.94 9.47 0.90
C PRO A 150 16.64 9.56 -0.46
N PHE A 151 16.28 8.65 -1.35
CA PHE A 151 16.68 8.66 -2.77
C PHE A 151 16.05 9.85 -3.49
N THR A 152 16.84 10.91 -3.67
CA THR A 152 16.60 11.95 -4.68
C THR A 152 17.10 11.42 -6.03
N GLN A 153 16.27 11.49 -7.07
CA GLN A 153 16.64 11.18 -8.45
C GLN A 153 17.70 12.17 -8.97
N GLN A 154 18.98 11.97 -8.67
CA GLN A 154 20.08 12.61 -9.39
C GLN A 154 21.30 11.67 -9.49
N ASN A 155 21.62 11.32 -10.75
CA ASN A 155 22.89 10.83 -11.28
C ASN A 155 23.91 10.23 -10.30
N LEU A 156 23.91 8.89 -10.19
CA LEU A 156 25.07 8.12 -9.78
C LEU A 156 25.34 7.01 -10.79
N ILE A 157 26.30 7.25 -11.68
CA ILE A 157 27.02 6.19 -12.37
C ILE A 157 27.93 5.56 -11.31
N HIS A 158 27.44 4.51 -10.68
CA HIS A 158 28.27 3.54 -9.99
C HIS A 158 28.04 2.20 -10.69
N GLN A 159 29.08 1.75 -11.40
CA GLN A 159 29.12 0.40 -11.94
C GLN A 159 29.07 -0.58 -10.77
N PRO A 160 28.06 -1.46 -10.68
CA PRO A 160 28.12 -2.58 -9.76
C PRO A 160 29.24 -3.50 -10.24
N GLN A 161 30.13 -3.90 -9.32
CA GLN A 161 30.97 -5.05 -9.59
C GLN A 161 30.06 -6.27 -9.76
N VAL A 162 29.94 -6.72 -11.00
CA VAL A 162 29.25 -7.94 -11.39
C VAL A 162 30.06 -9.11 -10.83
N THR A 163 29.70 -9.57 -9.63
CA THR A 163 30.07 -10.91 -9.19
C THR A 163 29.20 -11.89 -9.97
N ASN A 164 29.77 -12.38 -11.07
CA ASN A 164 29.20 -13.44 -11.89
C ASN A 164 28.90 -14.69 -11.05
N ASN A 165 27.75 -15.30 -11.35
CA ASN A 165 27.23 -16.60 -10.89
C ASN A 165 26.38 -16.62 -9.60
N ASN A 166 25.20 -15.98 -9.65
CA ASN A 166 24.10 -16.15 -8.67
C ASN A 166 23.01 -17.13 -9.16
N HIS A 167 23.38 -18.25 -9.79
CA HIS A 167 22.43 -19.35 -9.95
C HIS A 167 22.26 -20.04 -8.59
N LEU A 168 21.12 -19.79 -7.94
CA LEU A 168 20.69 -20.57 -6.79
C LEU A 168 20.68 -22.06 -7.17
N SER A 169 21.36 -22.88 -6.36
CA SER A 169 21.35 -24.34 -6.54
C SER A 169 19.94 -24.89 -6.32
N ALA A 170 19.62 -26.01 -6.97
CA ALA A 170 18.34 -26.71 -6.78
C ALA A 170 18.05 -27.01 -5.30
N SER A 171 19.09 -27.27 -4.50
CA SER A 171 18.97 -27.47 -3.05
C SER A 171 18.44 -26.24 -2.32
N ASN A 172 18.83 -25.02 -2.73
CA ASN A 172 18.39 -23.80 -2.07
C ASN A 172 16.91 -23.51 -2.36
N TYR A 173 16.41 -23.83 -3.55
CA TYR A 173 14.99 -23.69 -3.86
C TYR A 173 14.12 -24.64 -3.03
N GLN A 174 14.58 -25.87 -2.84
CA GLN A 174 13.86 -26.84 -2.01
C GLN A 174 13.75 -26.37 -0.56
N ILE A 175 14.82 -25.76 -0.02
CA ILE A 175 14.80 -25.20 1.34
C ILE A 175 13.78 -24.05 1.45
N VAL A 176 13.79 -23.10 0.50
CA VAL A 176 12.80 -22.00 0.48
C VAL A 176 11.39 -22.56 0.41
N GLN A 177 11.14 -23.48 -0.52
CA GLN A 177 9.82 -24.07 -0.73
C GLN A 177 9.32 -24.81 0.52
N GLN A 178 10.16 -25.65 1.16
CA GLN A 178 9.80 -26.35 2.39
C GLN A 178 9.43 -25.37 3.52
N LYS A 179 10.17 -24.27 3.64
CA LYS A 179 9.91 -23.26 4.68
C LYS A 179 8.62 -22.50 4.41
N ILE A 180 8.36 -22.13 3.15
CA ILE A 180 7.08 -21.52 2.76
C ILE A 180 5.91 -22.48 3.03
N PHE A 181 6.04 -23.77 2.72
CA PHE A 181 4.98 -24.75 2.98
C PHE A 181 4.75 -24.96 4.47
N SER A 182 5.79 -24.86 5.30
CA SER A 182 5.61 -24.89 6.76
C SER A 182 4.77 -23.70 7.27
N LEU A 183 4.89 -22.52 6.65
CA LEU A 183 4.03 -21.36 6.96
C LEU A 183 2.57 -21.62 6.54
N TYR A 184 2.37 -22.25 5.39
CA TYR A 184 1.02 -22.60 4.93
C TYR A 184 0.33 -23.54 5.91
N ASP A 185 1.05 -24.56 6.40
CA ASP A 185 0.52 -25.52 7.37
C ASP A 185 0.09 -24.85 8.67
N ILE A 186 0.83 -23.84 9.14
CA ILE A 186 0.46 -23.03 10.31
C ILE A 186 -0.88 -22.34 10.08
N SER A 187 -1.03 -21.58 8.99
CA SER A 187 -2.28 -20.89 8.65
C SER A 187 -3.46 -21.82 8.42
N CYS A 188 -3.23 -22.98 7.80
CA CYS A 188 -4.27 -23.98 7.55
C CYS A 188 -4.80 -24.55 8.88
N ARG A 189 -3.91 -24.86 9.83
CA ARG A 189 -4.26 -25.46 11.12
C ARG A 189 -4.99 -24.48 12.03
N SER A 190 -4.55 -23.22 12.09
CA SER A 190 -5.14 -22.25 13.03
C SER A 190 -6.55 -21.79 12.63
N ARG A 191 -6.89 -21.76 11.33
CA ARG A 191 -8.13 -21.12 10.85
C ARG A 191 -9.14 -22.00 10.11
N LYS A 192 -8.88 -23.32 9.96
CA LYS A 192 -9.75 -24.26 9.20
C LYS A 192 -10.18 -23.71 7.82
N SER A 193 -9.30 -22.96 7.17
CA SER A 193 -9.60 -22.27 5.91
C SER A 193 -9.42 -23.19 4.69
N ASP A 194 -10.11 -22.85 3.59
CA ASP A 194 -10.06 -23.60 2.32
C ASP A 194 -8.63 -23.78 1.81
N LYS A 195 -8.38 -24.87 1.06
CA LYS A 195 -7.04 -25.17 0.53
C LYS A 195 -6.59 -24.22 -0.59
N ILE A 196 -7.51 -23.49 -1.21
CA ILE A 196 -7.23 -22.61 -2.35
C ILE A 196 -7.01 -21.18 -1.83
N PHE A 197 -5.87 -20.59 -2.15
CA PHE A 197 -5.51 -19.24 -1.68
C PHE A 197 -6.27 -18.11 -2.37
N LEU A 198 -6.59 -18.31 -3.65
CA LEU A 198 -7.21 -17.32 -4.52
C LEU A 198 -8.24 -18.01 -5.40
N GLY A 199 -9.48 -17.50 -5.40
CA GLY A 199 -10.51 -17.94 -6.35
C GLY A 199 -10.07 -17.69 -7.81
N SER A 200 -10.48 -18.54 -8.73
CA SER A 200 -10.10 -18.40 -10.15
C SER A 200 -10.74 -17.16 -10.82
N ALA A 201 -10.02 -16.49 -11.74
CA ALA A 201 -10.52 -15.49 -12.69
C ALA A 201 -11.73 -15.96 -13.46
N ILE A 202 -11.72 -17.25 -13.84
CA ILE A 202 -12.69 -17.81 -14.79
C ILE A 202 -14.10 -17.78 -14.18
N ILE A 203 -14.20 -17.60 -12.86
CA ILE A 203 -15.44 -17.36 -12.15
C ILE A 203 -15.29 -16.08 -11.34
N SER A 204 -15.29 -14.91 -12.02
CA SER A 204 -15.73 -13.69 -11.35
C SER A 204 -17.09 -14.01 -10.74
N LYS A 205 -17.16 -14.10 -9.42
CA LYS A 205 -18.41 -14.41 -8.75
C LYS A 205 -19.28 -13.15 -8.86
N ASP A 206 -20.53 -13.34 -9.28
CA ASP A 206 -21.54 -12.32 -8.99
C ASP A 206 -21.62 -12.19 -7.46
N PHE A 207 -21.97 -11.00 -6.99
CA PHE A 207 -22.18 -10.70 -5.59
C PHE A 207 -23.24 -11.58 -4.93
N SER A 208 -24.00 -12.39 -5.70
CA SER A 208 -24.91 -13.43 -5.20
C SER A 208 -24.23 -14.41 -4.23
N TYR A 209 -22.93 -14.65 -4.37
CA TYR A 209 -22.16 -15.55 -3.51
C TYR A 209 -21.59 -14.87 -2.26
N LEU A 210 -21.70 -13.55 -2.13
CA LEU A 210 -21.36 -12.84 -0.90
C LEU A 210 -22.53 -12.92 0.08
N SER A 211 -22.24 -13.38 1.30
CA SER A 211 -23.18 -13.39 2.43
C SER A 211 -23.35 -11.98 3.01
N ILE A 212 -23.95 -11.09 2.21
CA ILE A 212 -24.29 -9.70 2.50
C ILE A 212 -25.69 -9.36 1.97
N ASP A 213 -26.26 -8.25 2.45
CA ASP A 213 -27.58 -7.79 2.05
C ASP A 213 -27.66 -7.42 0.56
N ASP A 214 -28.81 -7.65 -0.07
CA ASP A 214 -28.99 -7.38 -1.50
C ASP A 214 -28.87 -5.89 -1.84
N GLN A 215 -29.27 -4.97 -0.95
CA GLN A 215 -29.08 -3.54 -1.14
C GLN A 215 -27.59 -3.17 -1.18
N ILE A 216 -26.76 -3.80 -0.34
CA ILE A 216 -25.30 -3.64 -0.39
C ILE A 216 -24.76 -4.17 -1.72
N LYS A 217 -25.26 -5.31 -2.21
CA LYS A 217 -24.86 -5.84 -3.53
C LYS A 217 -25.19 -4.85 -4.65
N GLN A 218 -26.36 -4.22 -4.61
CA GLN A 218 -26.73 -3.21 -5.60
C GLN A 218 -25.83 -1.97 -5.53
N GLN A 219 -25.43 -1.53 -4.33
CA GLN A 219 -24.48 -0.43 -4.17
C GLN A 219 -23.09 -0.80 -4.73
N LEU A 220 -22.60 -2.02 -4.48
CA LEU A 220 -21.34 -2.51 -5.06
C LEU A 220 -21.38 -2.54 -6.60
N LYS A 221 -22.52 -2.91 -7.18
CA LYS A 221 -22.74 -2.94 -8.65
C LYS A 221 -22.63 -1.57 -9.32
N LEU A 222 -22.67 -0.47 -8.55
CA LEU A 222 -22.40 0.88 -9.08
C LEU A 222 -20.92 1.10 -9.42
N PHE A 223 -20.02 0.34 -8.79
CA PHE A 223 -18.57 0.52 -8.90
C PHE A 223 -17.86 -0.69 -9.51
N LEU A 224 -18.42 -1.88 -9.33
CA LEU A 224 -17.76 -3.15 -9.59
C LEU A 224 -18.71 -4.08 -10.37
N LYS A 225 -18.18 -4.80 -11.37
CA LYS A 225 -18.93 -5.84 -12.10
C LYS A 225 -18.93 -7.20 -11.43
N GLY A 226 -18.09 -7.39 -10.41
CA GLY A 226 -18.02 -8.62 -9.64
C GLY A 226 -16.90 -8.58 -8.62
N TYR A 227 -16.60 -9.75 -8.05
CA TYR A 227 -15.48 -9.90 -7.12
C TYR A 227 -14.75 -11.22 -7.32
N ARG A 228 -13.55 -11.29 -6.77
CA ARG A 228 -12.77 -12.51 -6.63
C ARG A 228 -12.50 -12.77 -5.16
N GLN A 229 -12.90 -13.96 -4.73
CA GLN A 229 -12.72 -14.39 -3.36
C GLN A 229 -11.25 -14.68 -3.07
N VAL A 230 -10.79 -14.22 -1.91
CA VAL A 230 -9.48 -14.50 -1.34
C VAL A 230 -9.67 -15.41 -0.12
N ARG A 231 -8.68 -16.26 0.16
CA ARG A 231 -8.70 -17.11 1.35
C ARG A 231 -8.64 -16.30 2.64
N GLY A 232 -9.49 -16.65 3.61
CA GLY A 232 -9.50 -16.06 4.96
C GLY A 232 -8.47 -16.68 5.91
N ASP A 233 -7.18 -16.63 5.57
CA ASP A 233 -6.08 -17.23 6.36
C ASP A 233 -5.30 -16.23 7.23
N GLY A 234 -5.81 -14.99 7.34
CA GLY A 234 -5.12 -13.87 7.99
C GLY A 234 -4.28 -13.03 7.03
N ASN A 235 -3.97 -13.54 5.84
CA ASN A 235 -3.19 -12.83 4.81
C ASN A 235 -4.05 -12.15 3.74
N CYS A 236 -5.37 -12.26 3.81
CA CYS A 236 -6.32 -11.80 2.78
C CYS A 236 -6.04 -10.39 2.22
N TYR A 237 -5.72 -9.42 3.08
CA TYR A 237 -5.32 -8.07 2.66
C TYR A 237 -4.10 -8.08 1.72
N PHE A 238 -3.01 -8.70 2.17
CA PHE A 238 -1.76 -8.79 1.40
C PHE A 238 -1.94 -9.63 0.14
N THR A 239 -2.77 -10.67 0.18
CA THR A 239 -3.11 -11.48 -1.00
C THR A 239 -3.80 -10.65 -2.06
N ALA A 240 -4.80 -9.84 -1.67
CA ALA A 240 -5.55 -9.00 -2.58
C ALA A 240 -4.68 -7.90 -3.22
N ILE A 241 -3.79 -7.29 -2.43
CA ILE A 241 -2.79 -6.33 -2.91
C ILE A 241 -1.80 -7.01 -3.86
N ALA A 242 -1.21 -8.13 -3.42
CA ALA A 242 -0.12 -8.78 -4.14
C ALA A 242 -0.54 -9.27 -5.52
N PHE A 243 -1.72 -9.91 -5.61
CA PHE A 243 -2.24 -10.39 -6.88
C PHE A 243 -2.46 -9.23 -7.87
N GLN A 244 -3.19 -8.19 -7.46
CA GLN A 244 -3.51 -7.07 -8.35
C GLN A 244 -2.27 -6.26 -8.73
N TYR A 245 -1.35 -6.02 -7.79
CA TYR A 245 -0.11 -5.31 -8.09
C TYR A 245 0.79 -6.11 -9.03
N PHE A 246 0.98 -7.42 -8.81
CA PHE A 246 1.78 -8.21 -9.72
C PHE A 246 1.12 -8.39 -11.09
N GLU A 247 -0.21 -8.40 -11.18
CA GLU A 247 -0.90 -8.34 -12.46
C GLU A 247 -0.59 -7.03 -13.22
N ILE A 248 -0.59 -5.89 -12.52
CA ILE A 248 -0.18 -4.59 -13.07
C ILE A 248 1.30 -4.62 -13.50
N LEU A 249 2.20 -5.09 -12.64
CA LEU A 249 3.63 -5.18 -12.89
C LEU A 249 3.93 -6.04 -14.13
N LEU A 250 3.26 -7.18 -14.28
CA LEU A 250 3.53 -8.11 -15.37
C LEU A 250 2.94 -7.64 -16.70
N ASN A 251 1.76 -7.00 -16.69
CA ASN A 251 1.03 -6.68 -17.92
C ASN A 251 1.15 -5.21 -18.37
N LYS A 252 1.37 -4.27 -17.45
CA LYS A 252 1.30 -2.83 -17.74
C LYS A 252 2.66 -2.13 -17.66
N PHE A 253 3.55 -2.59 -16.79
CA PHE A 253 4.86 -1.94 -16.63
C PHE A 253 5.76 -2.25 -17.83
N ASN A 254 6.50 -1.24 -18.28
CA ASN A 254 7.55 -1.42 -19.27
C ASN A 254 8.77 -2.15 -18.65
N TYR A 255 9.78 -2.47 -19.47
CA TYR A 255 10.95 -3.22 -19.01
C TYR A 255 11.72 -2.50 -17.89
N LEU A 256 11.92 -1.18 -17.99
CA LEU A 256 12.67 -0.41 -16.98
C LEU A 256 11.91 -0.34 -15.66
N GLU A 257 10.60 -0.08 -15.71
CA GLU A 257 9.73 -0.08 -14.52
C GLU A 257 9.71 -1.46 -13.85
N PHE A 258 9.68 -2.53 -14.64
CA PHE A 258 9.75 -3.90 -14.14
C PHE A 258 11.08 -4.18 -13.44
N GLU A 259 12.21 -3.89 -14.09
CA GLU A 259 13.54 -4.11 -13.51
C GLU A 259 13.77 -3.26 -12.25
N GLU A 260 13.21 -2.05 -12.18
CA GLU A 260 13.27 -1.24 -10.95
C GLU A 260 12.61 -1.96 -9.77
N VAL A 261 11.41 -2.51 -9.97
CA VAL A 261 10.71 -3.29 -8.93
C VAL A 261 11.48 -4.56 -8.59
N ILE A 262 12.04 -5.26 -9.58
CA ILE A 262 12.86 -6.44 -9.35
C ILE A 262 14.08 -6.12 -8.46
N ASN A 263 14.79 -5.04 -8.75
CA ASN A 263 15.94 -4.61 -7.96
C ASN A 263 15.52 -4.25 -6.53
N GLN A 264 14.38 -3.59 -6.35
CA GLN A 264 13.83 -3.28 -5.02
C GLN A 264 13.52 -4.56 -4.22
N ILE A 265 12.93 -5.58 -4.85
CA ILE A 265 12.65 -6.87 -4.21
C ILE A 265 13.97 -7.55 -3.83
N GLU A 266 14.96 -7.58 -4.72
CA GLU A 266 16.23 -8.26 -4.48
C GLU A 266 17.04 -7.64 -3.34
N MET A 267 16.91 -6.32 -3.13
CA MET A 267 17.60 -5.60 -2.06
C MET A 267 16.86 -5.59 -0.71
N MET A 268 15.67 -6.20 -0.63
CA MET A 268 14.86 -6.22 0.58
C MET A 268 15.15 -7.46 1.43
N ASP A 269 15.37 -7.26 2.73
CA ASP A 269 15.43 -8.36 3.69
C ASP A 269 14.02 -8.90 3.96
N PHE A 270 13.78 -10.16 3.62
CA PHE A 270 12.48 -10.82 3.81
C PHE A 270 12.35 -11.32 5.25
N LEU A 271 11.99 -10.43 6.18
CA LEU A 271 11.69 -10.78 7.55
C LEU A 271 10.28 -11.36 7.68
N ILE A 272 10.14 -12.48 8.36
CA ILE A 272 8.82 -12.99 8.73
C ILE A 272 8.92 -13.68 10.08
N GLN A 273 7.94 -13.40 10.95
CA GLN A 273 7.77 -13.99 12.26
C GLN A 273 6.66 -15.03 12.20
N TYR A 274 6.95 -16.23 12.70
CA TYR A 274 5.97 -17.29 12.91
C TYR A 274 6.29 -18.03 14.21
N ASP A 275 5.27 -18.40 14.98
CA ASP A 275 5.45 -19.09 16.28
C ASP A 275 6.41 -18.37 17.24
N GLY A 276 6.46 -17.04 17.18
CA GLY A 276 7.37 -16.23 18.00
C GLY A 276 8.82 -16.12 17.49
N TYR A 277 9.18 -16.79 16.40
CA TYR A 277 10.54 -16.78 15.83
C TYR A 277 10.61 -16.12 14.46
N PHE A 278 11.73 -15.43 14.21
CA PHE A 278 12.05 -14.91 12.88
C PHE A 278 12.75 -15.96 12.02
N LEU A 279 12.50 -15.89 10.73
CA LEU A 279 13.23 -16.65 9.72
C LEU A 279 14.73 -16.34 9.77
N GLU A 280 15.59 -17.36 9.60
CA GLU A 280 17.05 -17.20 9.59
C GLU A 280 17.54 -16.26 8.47
N SER A 281 18.52 -15.39 8.75
CA SER A 281 19.01 -14.35 7.82
C SER A 281 19.42 -14.88 6.44
N LYS A 282 20.10 -16.04 6.39
CA LYS A 282 20.46 -16.68 5.12
C LYS A 282 19.23 -16.99 4.28
N LEU A 283 18.15 -17.45 4.90
CA LEU A 283 16.93 -17.85 4.22
C LEU A 283 16.13 -16.64 3.71
N GLN A 284 16.18 -15.50 4.41
CA GLN A 284 15.56 -14.25 3.99
C GLN A 284 16.04 -13.82 2.58
N ASN A 285 17.36 -13.82 2.39
CA ASN A 285 17.98 -13.52 1.09
C ASN A 285 17.61 -14.54 -0.01
N LEU A 286 17.47 -15.82 0.34
CA LEU A 286 17.05 -16.86 -0.62
C LEU A 286 15.59 -16.66 -1.04
N CYS A 287 14.71 -16.23 -0.13
CA CYS A 287 13.31 -15.94 -0.42
C CYS A 287 13.17 -14.77 -1.41
N ALA A 288 13.87 -13.65 -1.17
CA ALA A 288 13.85 -12.50 -2.07
C ALA A 288 14.30 -12.86 -3.49
N LYS A 289 15.47 -13.53 -3.60
CA LYS A 289 15.98 -14.00 -4.89
C LYS A 289 15.04 -15.00 -5.57
N ARG A 290 14.39 -15.89 -4.80
CA ARG A 290 13.42 -16.84 -5.35
C ARG A 290 12.18 -16.12 -5.91
N LEU A 291 11.67 -15.10 -5.21
CA LEU A 291 10.55 -14.30 -5.72
C LEU A 291 10.92 -13.59 -7.03
N VAL A 292 12.09 -12.97 -7.09
CA VAL A 292 12.60 -12.31 -8.31
C VAL A 292 12.66 -13.27 -9.49
N GLN A 293 13.19 -14.47 -9.29
CA GLN A 293 13.24 -15.49 -10.35
C GLN A 293 11.85 -15.89 -10.84
N LEU A 294 10.90 -16.10 -9.92
CA LEU A 294 9.53 -16.45 -10.29
C LEU A 294 8.83 -15.31 -11.03
N LEU A 295 9.07 -14.06 -10.64
CA LEU A 295 8.56 -12.89 -11.36
C LEU A 295 9.16 -12.75 -12.76
N LYS A 296 10.46 -13.06 -12.93
CA LYS A 296 11.09 -13.11 -14.26
C LYS A 296 10.47 -14.19 -15.15
N ILE A 297 10.21 -15.39 -14.61
CA ILE A 297 9.48 -16.45 -15.34
C ILE A 297 8.06 -15.99 -15.70
N LEU A 298 7.36 -15.35 -14.76
CA LEU A 298 6.02 -14.81 -14.98
C LEU A 298 6.00 -13.66 -15.99
N ARG A 299 7.09 -12.91 -16.14
CA ARG A 299 7.16 -11.82 -17.12
C ARG A 299 7.03 -12.36 -18.55
N ASP A 300 7.60 -13.53 -18.81
CA ASP A 300 7.49 -14.20 -20.11
C ASP A 300 6.14 -14.93 -20.27
N ASN A 301 5.45 -15.24 -19.17
CA ASN A 301 4.14 -15.88 -19.19
C ASN A 301 3.18 -15.34 -18.09
N PRO A 302 2.66 -14.11 -18.25
CA PRO A 302 1.84 -13.46 -17.22
C PRO A 302 0.56 -14.21 -16.87
N SER A 303 0.04 -15.01 -17.81
CA SER A 303 -1.17 -15.83 -17.61
C SER A 303 -1.05 -16.85 -16.48
N GLN A 304 0.17 -17.22 -16.09
CA GLN A 304 0.44 -18.20 -15.02
C GLN A 304 0.35 -17.60 -13.61
N LEU A 305 0.25 -16.27 -13.47
CA LEU A 305 0.21 -15.60 -12.17
C LEU A 305 -0.89 -16.17 -11.27
N GLU A 306 -2.09 -16.31 -11.83
CA GLU A 306 -3.23 -16.85 -11.10
C GLU A 306 -2.98 -18.28 -10.63
N LEU A 307 -2.47 -19.15 -11.52
CA LEU A 307 -2.21 -20.54 -11.18
C LEU A 307 -1.17 -20.62 -10.05
N MET A 308 -0.11 -19.82 -10.11
CA MET A 308 0.94 -19.79 -9.09
C MET A 308 0.45 -19.20 -7.76
N MET A 309 -0.45 -18.22 -7.79
CA MET A 309 -1.08 -17.65 -6.59
C MET A 309 -2.11 -18.58 -5.96
N ALA A 310 -2.89 -19.31 -6.76
CA ALA A 310 -3.96 -20.19 -6.26
C ALA A 310 -3.45 -21.56 -5.77
N ASN A 311 -2.30 -22.02 -6.28
CA ASN A 311 -1.79 -23.36 -6.03
C ASN A 311 -1.15 -23.51 -4.63
N PRO A 312 -1.73 -24.32 -3.72
CA PRO A 312 -1.16 -24.55 -2.38
C PRO A 312 0.17 -25.32 -2.38
N LYS A 313 0.53 -25.93 -3.51
CA LYS A 313 1.80 -26.64 -3.72
C LYS A 313 2.84 -25.76 -4.41
N HIS A 314 2.65 -24.44 -4.42
CA HIS A 314 3.56 -23.49 -5.04
C HIS A 314 3.96 -22.41 -4.04
N GLU A 315 5.23 -22.03 -4.01
CA GLU A 315 5.79 -21.09 -3.02
C GLU A 315 5.49 -19.61 -3.32
N PHE A 316 5.03 -19.30 -4.53
CA PHE A 316 4.83 -17.92 -4.99
C PHE A 316 3.89 -17.12 -4.08
N TYR A 317 2.76 -17.72 -3.67
CA TYR A 317 1.83 -17.08 -2.74
C TYR A 317 2.55 -16.60 -1.48
N GLY A 318 3.25 -17.48 -0.77
CA GLY A 318 3.94 -17.14 0.47
C GLY A 318 5.02 -16.09 0.27
N LEU A 319 5.81 -16.21 -0.79
CA LEU A 319 6.85 -15.22 -1.11
C LEU A 319 6.26 -13.83 -1.42
N ALA A 320 5.15 -13.78 -2.15
CA ALA A 320 4.43 -12.55 -2.45
C ALA A 320 3.91 -11.88 -1.17
N ILE A 321 3.30 -12.65 -0.27
CA ILE A 321 2.81 -12.13 1.01
C ILE A 321 3.97 -11.60 1.87
N ILE A 322 5.08 -12.34 1.98
CA ILE A 322 6.26 -11.90 2.73
C ILE A 322 6.78 -10.57 2.16
N PHE A 323 6.89 -10.44 0.84
CA PHE A 323 7.29 -9.17 0.22
C PHE A 323 6.41 -8.00 0.65
N PHE A 324 5.08 -8.12 0.50
CA PHE A 324 4.19 -7.00 0.82
C PHE A 324 4.10 -6.71 2.32
N ARG A 325 4.26 -7.72 3.19
CA ARG A 325 4.39 -7.51 4.64
C ARG A 325 5.62 -6.69 4.99
N ASN A 326 6.78 -7.05 4.42
CA ASN A 326 8.03 -6.32 4.63
C ASN A 326 7.99 -4.92 4.04
N LEU A 327 7.43 -4.76 2.84
CA LEU A 327 7.25 -3.45 2.23
C LEU A 327 6.37 -2.55 3.10
N SER A 328 5.23 -3.06 3.57
CA SER A 328 4.32 -2.31 4.45
C SER A 328 4.99 -1.93 5.76
N GLN A 329 5.77 -2.83 6.38
CA GLN A 329 6.53 -2.55 7.58
C GLN A 329 7.60 -1.48 7.35
N LEU A 330 8.36 -1.59 6.26
CA LEU A 330 9.37 -0.60 5.88
C LEU A 330 8.75 0.80 5.69
N LEU A 331 7.64 0.87 4.97
CA LEU A 331 6.95 2.13 4.73
C LEU A 331 6.32 2.70 6.00
N TYR A 332 5.77 1.83 6.85
CA TYR A 332 5.24 2.23 8.15
C TYR A 332 6.31 2.90 8.99
N LEU A 333 7.48 2.27 9.14
CA LEU A 333 8.63 2.80 9.89
C LEU A 333 9.17 4.12 9.30
N ARG A 334 9.25 4.22 7.97
CA ARG A 334 9.79 5.42 7.30
C ARG A 334 8.86 6.62 7.37
N GLN A 335 7.57 6.43 7.15
CA GLN A 335 6.61 7.53 7.01
C GLN A 335 6.07 8.01 8.35
N ASN A 336 6.19 7.20 9.40
CA ASN A 336 5.57 7.49 10.69
C ASN A 336 6.58 7.54 11.85
N SER A 337 7.89 7.70 11.60
CA SER A 337 8.90 7.78 12.67
C SER A 337 8.59 8.80 13.78
N GLN A 338 7.77 9.83 13.47
CA GLN A 338 7.27 10.82 14.43
C GLN A 338 5.90 10.49 15.07
N ILE A 339 5.08 9.62 14.44
CA ILE A 339 3.70 9.28 14.86
C ILE A 339 3.61 7.86 15.50
N ILE A 340 4.60 6.99 15.23
CA ILE A 340 4.65 5.58 15.68
C ILE A 340 4.52 5.44 17.20
N GLY A 341 5.04 6.41 17.96
CA GLY A 341 4.99 6.39 19.42
C GLY A 341 3.59 6.55 20.01
N GLU A 342 2.62 7.12 19.26
CA GLU A 342 1.34 7.53 19.81
C GLU A 342 0.16 6.66 19.37
N TYR A 343 0.20 6.04 18.18
CA TYR A 343 -0.98 5.39 17.60
C TYR A 343 -0.99 3.86 17.71
N LYS A 344 0.10 3.17 17.30
CA LYS A 344 0.20 1.69 17.32
C LYS A 344 1.67 1.20 17.34
N PRO A 345 2.38 1.27 18.47
CA PRO A 345 3.81 0.94 18.55
C PRO A 345 4.14 -0.48 18.08
N ASP A 346 3.23 -1.43 18.27
CA ASP A 346 3.45 -2.85 17.94
C ASP A 346 3.17 -3.21 16.47
N LEU A 347 2.52 -2.31 15.71
CA LEU A 347 2.06 -2.62 14.34
C LEU A 347 3.22 -3.03 13.42
N SER A 348 4.43 -2.46 13.62
CA SER A 348 5.61 -2.85 12.85
C SER A 348 5.90 -4.35 12.94
N ASN A 349 5.91 -4.90 14.15
CA ASN A 349 6.21 -6.33 14.37
C ASN A 349 5.01 -7.20 13.97
N GLU A 350 3.79 -6.72 14.21
CA GLU A 350 2.57 -7.39 13.78
C GLU A 350 2.53 -7.56 12.25
N LEU A 351 2.94 -6.56 11.47
CA LEU A 351 2.99 -6.67 10.00
C LEU A 351 3.90 -7.82 9.53
N LEU A 352 4.98 -8.10 10.25
CA LEU A 352 5.88 -9.23 9.98
C LEU A 352 5.38 -10.57 10.53
N THR A 353 4.34 -10.57 11.37
CA THR A 353 3.76 -11.79 11.92
C THR A 353 2.84 -12.44 10.89
N TRP A 354 3.14 -13.68 10.49
CA TRP A 354 2.42 -14.39 9.44
C TRP A 354 0.91 -14.53 9.71
N GLU A 355 0.52 -14.77 10.96
CA GLU A 355 -0.88 -14.95 11.37
C GLU A 355 -1.63 -13.64 11.64
N PHE A 356 -0.92 -12.51 11.67
CA PHE A 356 -1.50 -11.21 11.94
C PHE A 356 -2.38 -10.75 10.79
N GLN A 357 -3.56 -10.24 11.13
CA GLN A 357 -4.53 -9.76 10.17
C GLN A 357 -4.56 -8.23 10.14
N CYS A 358 -4.17 -7.66 9.00
CA CYS A 358 -4.15 -6.21 8.80
C CYS A 358 -5.58 -5.68 8.54
N ASN A 359 -6.35 -5.47 9.61
CA ASN A 359 -7.73 -4.96 9.52
C ASN A 359 -7.78 -3.43 9.41
N ASP A 360 -6.86 -2.73 10.06
CA ASP A 360 -6.74 -1.28 9.98
C ASP A 360 -5.60 -0.90 9.02
N SER A 361 -5.96 -0.79 7.74
CA SER A 361 -5.02 -0.64 6.64
C SER A 361 -4.93 0.79 6.11
N GLU A 362 -5.60 1.79 6.69
CA GLU A 362 -5.68 3.16 6.13
C GLU A 362 -4.29 3.77 5.86
N MET A 363 -3.45 3.79 6.88
CA MET A 363 -2.09 4.31 6.79
C MET A 363 -1.20 3.46 5.86
N ILE A 364 -1.38 2.14 5.86
CA ILE A 364 -0.65 1.22 4.98
C ILE A 364 -1.06 1.43 3.52
N ASN A 365 -2.35 1.60 3.24
CA ASN A 365 -2.90 1.91 1.92
C ASN A 365 -2.36 3.24 1.40
N SER A 366 -2.37 4.29 2.23
CA SER A 366 -1.81 5.59 1.87
C SER A 366 -0.31 5.48 1.52
N SER A 367 0.44 4.76 2.35
CA SER A 367 1.87 4.54 2.17
C SER A 367 2.19 3.75 0.89
N LEU A 368 1.48 2.63 0.68
CA LEU A 368 1.64 1.77 -0.48
C LEU A 368 1.21 2.48 -1.77
N ALA A 369 0.06 3.15 -1.78
CA ALA A 369 -0.44 3.87 -2.95
C ALA A 369 0.57 4.93 -3.42
N LYS A 370 1.16 5.67 -2.48
CA LYS A 370 2.22 6.65 -2.77
C LYS A 370 3.49 5.98 -3.27
N TYR A 371 3.97 4.93 -2.59
CA TYR A 371 5.25 4.30 -2.91
C TYR A 371 5.21 3.56 -4.26
N LEU A 372 4.14 2.82 -4.52
CA LEU A 372 3.96 2.00 -5.71
C LEU A 372 3.38 2.79 -6.89
N ASN A 373 3.08 4.07 -6.71
CA ASN A 373 2.44 4.94 -7.69
C ASN A 373 1.17 4.30 -8.30
N ILE A 374 0.25 3.90 -7.42
CA ILE A 374 -1.04 3.29 -7.77
C ILE A 374 -2.19 4.00 -7.03
N ILE A 375 -3.41 3.77 -7.49
CA ILE A 375 -4.63 4.09 -6.75
C ILE A 375 -5.10 2.82 -6.04
N ILE A 376 -5.42 2.92 -4.75
CA ILE A 376 -6.08 1.85 -3.99
C ILE A 376 -7.49 2.30 -3.64
N ASN A 377 -8.48 1.62 -4.20
CA ASN A 377 -9.90 1.80 -3.90
C ASN A 377 -10.32 0.73 -2.87
N VAL A 378 -10.86 1.16 -1.73
CA VAL A 378 -11.39 0.26 -0.69
C VAL A 378 -12.89 0.50 -0.56
N TYR A 379 -13.69 -0.53 -0.85
CA TYR A 379 -15.13 -0.54 -0.66
C TYR A 379 -15.44 -1.13 0.71
N LEU A 380 -15.65 -0.26 1.70
CA LEU A 380 -15.99 -0.63 3.07
C LEU A 380 -17.47 -1.00 3.15
N ILE A 381 -17.76 -2.23 3.56
CA ILE A 381 -19.13 -2.70 3.76
C ILE A 381 -19.53 -2.54 5.23
N ASP A 382 -20.47 -1.64 5.49
CA ASP A 382 -21.15 -1.55 6.78
C ASP A 382 -22.45 -2.35 6.74
N LYS A 383 -22.40 -3.57 7.28
CA LYS A 383 -23.58 -4.46 7.35
C LYS A 383 -24.68 -3.92 8.26
N LYS A 384 -24.37 -3.04 9.22
CA LYS A 384 -25.36 -2.51 10.18
C LYS A 384 -26.16 -1.37 9.54
N ASN A 385 -25.48 -0.49 8.81
CA ASN A 385 -26.09 0.66 8.15
C ASN A 385 -26.52 0.38 6.70
N ILE A 386 -26.23 -0.83 6.19
CA ILE A 386 -26.53 -1.25 4.81
C ILE A 386 -25.92 -0.26 3.80
N GLU A 387 -24.64 0.05 4.01
CA GLU A 387 -23.92 1.08 3.25
C GLU A 387 -22.58 0.55 2.71
N VAL A 388 -22.23 1.02 1.52
CA VAL A 388 -20.91 0.88 0.92
C VAL A 388 -20.23 2.24 0.85
N THR A 389 -19.14 2.41 1.59
CA THR A 389 -18.30 3.60 1.50
C THR A 389 -17.06 3.30 0.65
N GLN A 390 -16.82 4.08 -0.40
CA GLN A 390 -15.58 4.00 -1.17
C GLN A 390 -14.53 4.96 -0.58
N LEU A 391 -13.43 4.40 -0.09
CA LEU A 391 -12.22 5.14 0.26
C LEU A 391 -11.20 5.02 -0.88
N LYS A 392 -10.54 6.13 -1.20
CA LYS A 392 -9.56 6.21 -2.30
C LYS A 392 -8.23 6.72 -1.78
N TYR A 393 -7.17 5.96 -2.02
CA TYR A 393 -5.79 6.29 -1.66
C TYR A 393 -4.94 6.44 -2.93
N GLY A 394 -3.97 7.36 -2.88
CA GLY A 394 -3.13 7.71 -4.03
C GLY A 394 -3.77 8.74 -4.97
N GLN A 395 -2.96 9.32 -5.84
CA GLN A 395 -3.37 10.34 -6.80
C GLN A 395 -2.64 10.13 -8.12
N GLN A 396 -3.28 10.51 -9.24
CA GLN A 396 -2.63 10.67 -10.55
C GLN A 396 -1.99 9.41 -11.17
N SER A 397 -2.39 8.20 -10.75
CA SER A 397 -1.99 6.95 -11.40
C SER A 397 -3.08 6.40 -12.33
N LYS A 398 -2.67 5.70 -13.39
CA LYS A 398 -3.56 4.92 -14.26
C LYS A 398 -3.76 3.48 -13.77
N ASN A 399 -2.99 3.07 -12.78
CA ASN A 399 -3.00 1.72 -12.25
C ASN A 399 -3.81 1.73 -10.95
N GLU A 400 -4.87 0.92 -10.92
CA GLU A 400 -5.81 0.85 -9.81
C GLU A 400 -5.89 -0.55 -9.25
N ILE A 401 -6.03 -0.63 -7.93
CA ILE A 401 -6.31 -1.83 -7.16
C ILE A 401 -7.65 -1.62 -6.45
N HIS A 402 -8.51 -2.64 -6.47
CA HIS A 402 -9.85 -2.59 -5.91
C HIS A 402 -9.99 -3.65 -4.82
N LEU A 403 -10.30 -3.21 -3.60
CA LEU A 403 -10.44 -4.06 -2.42
C LEU A 403 -11.87 -3.97 -1.90
N ILE A 404 -12.53 -5.11 -1.70
CA ILE A 404 -13.79 -5.18 -0.96
C ILE A 404 -13.46 -5.57 0.48
N TYR A 405 -13.82 -4.71 1.42
CA TYR A 405 -13.63 -4.99 2.84
C TYR A 405 -14.95 -5.36 3.49
N ILE A 406 -15.01 -6.60 3.98
CA ILE A 406 -16.03 -7.08 4.90
C ILE A 406 -15.33 -7.16 6.26
N PRO A 407 -15.93 -6.73 7.39
CA PRO A 407 -15.25 -6.77 8.68
C PRO A 407 -14.52 -8.09 8.95
N GLY A 408 -13.19 -8.03 9.04
CA GLY A 408 -12.32 -9.20 9.21
C GLY A 408 -12.01 -10.00 7.93
N HIS A 409 -12.20 -9.46 6.72
CA HIS A 409 -11.83 -10.10 5.46
C HIS A 409 -11.68 -9.11 4.30
N TYR A 410 -10.74 -9.38 3.40
CA TYR A 410 -10.56 -8.63 2.16
C TYR A 410 -10.72 -9.55 0.96
N ASP A 411 -11.53 -9.11 0.00
CA ASP A 411 -11.66 -9.71 -1.33
C ASP A 411 -11.21 -8.72 -2.41
N ILE A 412 -11.00 -9.22 -3.63
CA ILE A 412 -10.63 -8.39 -4.77
C ILE A 412 -11.91 -7.92 -5.49
N GLY A 413 -12.06 -6.62 -5.65
CA GLY A 413 -13.12 -6.03 -6.49
C GLY A 413 -12.74 -6.08 -7.96
N ILE A 414 -13.70 -6.40 -8.84
CA ILE A 414 -13.49 -6.34 -10.29
C ILE A 414 -14.17 -5.06 -10.81
N PRO A 415 -13.41 -4.04 -11.24
CA PRO A 415 -14.00 -2.78 -11.72
C PRO A 415 -14.80 -3.00 -13.00
N ILE A 416 -15.81 -2.14 -13.20
CA ILE A 416 -16.70 -2.15 -14.38
C ILE A 416 -15.89 -2.05 -15.68
#